data_AF-A0A1S6GNY3-F1
#
_entry.id   AF-A0A1S6GNY3-F1
#
_cell.length_a   1.000
_cell.length_b   1.000
_cell.length_c   1.000
_cell.angle_alpha   90.00
_cell.angle_beta   90.00
_cell.angle_gamma   90.00
#
_symmetry.space_group_name_H-M   'P 1'
#
loop_
_entity.id
_entity.type
_entity.pdbx_description
1 polymer ?
#
loop_
_entity_poly.entity_id
_entity_poly.type
_entity_poly.pdbx_seq_one_letter_code
_entity_poly.pdbx_strand_id
1 'polypeptide(L)'
;FFDYKLGELEYRSLRFENETLDMENYQGNAVVNYTDAETPYTRIIEHKHFEFGSQAKTIITKEHSKTWEKGDEPYYPVNNDRNNHLYKSYKKLADEQGNVIFGGRLGHYRYYDMHQVIGVALQCVRNELN
;
A
#
# COMPACT_ATOMS: atom_id res chain seq x y z
N PHE A 1 10.71 9.72 11.87
CA PHE A 1 10.46 11.11 12.29
C PHE A 1 10.36 11.21 13.81
N PHE A 2 9.33 10.66 14.45
CA PHE A 2 9.20 10.67 15.92
C PHE A 2 9.79 9.44 16.62
N ASP A 3 10.60 8.65 15.92
CA ASP A 3 11.25 7.42 16.40
C ASP A 3 10.36 6.49 17.22
N TYR A 4 9.10 6.37 16.78
CA TYR A 4 8.08 5.53 17.42
C TYR A 4 7.83 5.84 18.90
N LYS A 5 8.09 7.07 19.36
CA LYS A 5 8.02 7.45 20.79
C LYS A 5 6.68 7.23 21.47
N LEU A 6 5.57 7.11 20.73
CA LEU A 6 4.24 6.77 21.26
C LEU A 6 3.83 5.31 20.99
N GLY A 7 4.68 4.53 20.33
CA GLY A 7 4.40 3.18 19.83
C GLY A 7 4.32 3.10 18.31
N GLU A 8 4.24 1.88 17.79
CA GLU A 8 4.20 1.62 16.34
C GLU A 8 2.75 1.56 15.84
N LEU A 9 2.47 2.30 14.76
CA LEU A 9 1.22 2.19 14.01
C LEU A 9 1.23 0.88 13.23
N GLU A 10 0.18 0.08 13.39
CA GLU A 10 0.13 -1.26 12.79
C GLU A 10 -0.23 -1.22 11.32
N TYR A 11 0.38 -2.10 10.55
CA TYR A 11 0.06 -2.31 9.16
C TYR A 11 -0.17 -3.79 8.87
N ARG A 12 -0.71 -4.09 7.70
CA ARG A 12 -0.49 -5.35 7.01
C ARG A 12 0.51 -5.11 5.89
N SER A 13 1.39 -6.08 5.68
CA SER A 13 2.35 -6.06 4.59
C SER A 13 1.97 -7.09 3.52
N LEU A 14 2.71 -7.06 2.41
CA LEU A 14 2.59 -7.99 1.31
C LEU A 14 3.98 -8.48 0.92
N ARG A 15 4.05 -9.72 0.45
CA ARG A 15 5.24 -10.27 -0.20
C ARG A 15 4.88 -10.67 -1.62
N PHE A 16 5.71 -10.26 -2.57
CA PHE A 16 5.50 -10.53 -3.98
C PHE A 16 6.55 -11.52 -4.50
N GLU A 17 6.10 -12.59 -5.14
CA GLU A 17 6.96 -13.55 -5.84
C GLU A 17 6.71 -13.44 -7.34
N ASN A 18 7.72 -13.00 -8.09
CA ASN A 18 7.64 -12.79 -9.53
C ASN A 18 8.20 -14.00 -10.27
N GLU A 19 7.48 -14.45 -11.29
CA GLU A 19 7.86 -15.60 -12.11
C GLU A 19 7.70 -15.25 -13.59
N THR A 20 8.71 -15.56 -14.40
CA THR A 20 8.62 -15.45 -15.86
C THR A 20 8.34 -16.83 -16.43
N LEU A 21 7.24 -16.95 -17.19
CA LEU A 21 6.78 -18.21 -17.75
C LEU A 21 6.97 -18.22 -19.28
N ASP A 22 7.40 -19.37 -19.81
CA ASP A 22 7.60 -19.59 -21.25
C ASP A 22 6.27 -19.94 -21.95
N MET A 23 5.28 -19.08 -21.78
CA MET A 23 3.96 -19.17 -22.40
C MET A 23 3.36 -17.78 -22.58
N GLU A 24 2.47 -17.64 -23.56
CA GLU A 24 1.89 -16.34 -23.91
C GLU A 24 0.86 -15.86 -22.87
N ASN A 25 0.09 -16.76 -22.28
CA ASN A 25 -1.04 -16.42 -21.42
C ASN A 25 -1.21 -17.46 -20.30
N TYR A 26 -1.08 -17.02 -19.05
CA TYR A 26 -1.18 -17.90 -17.88
C TYR A 26 -2.63 -18.03 -17.37
N GLN A 27 -3.33 -16.91 -17.19
CA GLN A 27 -4.65 -16.90 -16.54
C GLN A 27 -5.73 -16.13 -17.32
N GLY A 28 -5.37 -15.45 -18.40
CA GLY A 28 -6.32 -14.74 -19.28
C GLY A 28 -6.96 -13.49 -18.68
N ASN A 29 -6.43 -13.01 -17.54
CA ASN A 29 -6.92 -11.81 -16.89
C ASN A 29 -5.81 -11.13 -16.08
N ALA A 30 -5.85 -9.80 -15.93
CA ALA A 30 -4.79 -9.06 -15.23
C ALA A 30 -4.69 -9.45 -13.74
N VAL A 31 -5.82 -9.69 -13.08
CA VAL A 31 -5.87 -10.02 -11.66
C VAL A 31 -6.87 -11.15 -11.43
N VAL A 32 -6.42 -12.22 -10.75
CA VAL A 32 -7.27 -13.31 -10.28
C VAL A 32 -7.10 -13.43 -8.77
N ASN A 33 -8.22 -13.42 -8.04
CA ASN A 33 -8.25 -13.56 -6.58
C ASN A 33 -8.48 -15.02 -6.20
N TYR A 34 -7.72 -15.50 -5.22
CA TYR A 34 -7.88 -16.80 -4.60
C TYR A 34 -8.47 -16.58 -3.20
N THR A 35 -9.70 -17.03 -3.00
CA THR A 35 -10.50 -16.69 -1.82
C THR A 35 -10.69 -17.87 -0.86
N ASP A 36 -10.18 -19.05 -1.22
CA ASP A 36 -10.09 -20.19 -0.32
C ASP A 36 -8.92 -20.01 0.67
N ALA A 37 -9.05 -20.62 1.85
CA ALA A 37 -8.06 -20.49 2.91
C ALA A 37 -6.82 -21.39 2.71
N GLU A 38 -6.92 -22.41 1.86
CA GLU A 38 -5.85 -23.39 1.63
C GLU A 38 -4.78 -22.85 0.67
N THR A 39 -5.16 -21.92 -0.22
CA THR A 39 -4.23 -21.29 -1.15
C THR A 39 -3.32 -20.29 -0.42
N PRO A 40 -1.98 -20.40 -0.56
CA PRO A 40 -1.02 -19.62 0.22
C PRO A 40 -0.84 -18.16 -0.23
N TYR A 41 -1.42 -17.78 -1.37
CA TYR A 41 -1.41 -16.42 -1.93
C TYR A 41 -2.84 -15.91 -2.10
N THR A 42 -3.03 -14.60 -1.98
CA THR A 42 -4.34 -13.96 -2.13
C THR A 42 -4.69 -13.70 -3.59
N ARG A 43 -3.67 -13.43 -4.42
CA ARG A 43 -3.85 -13.02 -5.82
C ARG A 43 -2.70 -13.49 -6.70
N ILE A 44 -3.01 -13.72 -7.97
CA ILE A 44 -2.01 -13.73 -9.05
C ILE A 44 -2.29 -12.57 -9.99
N ILE A 45 -1.24 -11.80 -10.28
CA ILE A 45 -1.26 -10.68 -11.22
C ILE A 45 -0.52 -11.11 -12.48
N GLU A 46 -1.16 -11.07 -13.64
CA GLU A 46 -0.53 -11.27 -14.94
C GLU A 46 -0.42 -9.93 -15.67
N HIS A 47 0.76 -9.30 -15.57
CA HIS A 47 0.95 -7.87 -15.83
C HIS A 47 0.60 -7.43 -17.24
N LYS A 48 0.89 -8.27 -18.23
CA LYS A 48 0.71 -7.91 -19.64
C LYS A 48 -0.73 -7.56 -19.99
N HIS A 49 -1.71 -8.07 -19.25
CA HIS A 49 -3.13 -7.79 -19.48
C HIS A 49 -3.55 -6.37 -19.07
N PHE A 50 -2.74 -5.63 -18.29
CA PHE A 50 -3.02 -4.21 -18.03
C PHE A 50 -2.90 -3.32 -19.28
N GLU A 51 -2.04 -3.71 -20.23
CA GLU A 51 -1.77 -2.96 -21.46
C GLU A 51 -1.93 -3.84 -22.71
N PHE A 52 -2.76 -4.89 -22.65
CA PHE A 52 -3.10 -5.75 -23.79
C PHE A 52 -1.89 -6.38 -24.52
N GLY A 53 -0.84 -6.73 -23.78
CA GLY A 53 0.41 -7.24 -24.34
C GLY A 53 0.27 -8.60 -25.04
N SER A 54 1.01 -8.79 -26.14
CA SER A 54 1.02 -10.00 -26.98
C SER A 54 2.37 -10.72 -27.03
N GLN A 55 3.24 -10.48 -26.04
CA GLN A 55 4.58 -11.08 -25.97
C GLN A 55 4.50 -12.61 -25.85
N ALA A 56 5.44 -13.35 -26.43
CA ALA A 56 5.43 -14.83 -26.37
C ALA A 56 5.59 -15.41 -24.95
N LYS A 57 6.11 -14.61 -24.01
CA LYS A 57 6.26 -14.96 -22.59
C LYS A 57 5.33 -14.10 -21.74
N THR A 58 5.10 -14.53 -20.50
CA THR A 58 4.32 -13.78 -19.51
C THR A 58 5.07 -13.66 -18.19
N ILE A 59 4.79 -12.58 -17.47
CA ILE A 59 5.29 -12.36 -16.11
C ILE A 59 4.08 -12.39 -15.20
N ILE A 60 4.12 -13.28 -14.21
CA ILE A 60 3.13 -13.33 -13.15
C ILE A 60 3.74 -12.91 -11.81
N THR A 61 2.91 -12.37 -10.93
CA THR A 61 3.25 -12.11 -9.53
C THR A 61 2.25 -12.80 -8.63
N LYS A 62 2.73 -13.68 -7.75
CA LYS A 62 1.96 -14.21 -6.63
C LYS A 62 2.06 -13.23 -5.45
N GLU A 63 0.92 -12.76 -4.97
CA GLU A 63 0.83 -11.87 -3.82
C GLU A 63 0.49 -12.67 -2.56
N HIS A 64 1.35 -12.60 -1.55
CA HIS A 64 1.15 -13.22 -0.25
C HIS A 64 0.83 -12.17 0.81
N SER A 65 -0.19 -12.43 1.61
CA SER A 65 -0.44 -11.66 2.83
C SER A 65 0.70 -11.89 3.82
N LYS A 66 1.20 -10.81 4.44
CA LYS A 66 2.22 -10.87 5.48
C LYS A 66 1.79 -10.01 6.66
N THR A 67 1.88 -10.55 7.87
CA THR A 67 1.82 -9.71 9.08
C THR A 67 2.99 -8.75 9.04
N TRP A 68 2.72 -7.46 9.17
CA TRP A 68 3.78 -6.45 9.13
C TRP A 68 4.62 -6.52 10.39
N GLU A 69 5.93 -6.42 10.22
CA GLU A 69 6.89 -6.17 11.28
C GLU A 69 7.74 -4.93 10.96
N LYS A 70 8.38 -4.36 11.97
CA LYS A 70 9.25 -3.21 11.76
C LYS A 70 10.37 -3.55 10.76
N GLY A 71 10.43 -2.75 9.69
CA GLY A 71 11.34 -2.97 8.56
C GLY A 71 10.63 -3.49 7.31
N ASP A 72 9.40 -4.01 7.46
CA ASP A 72 8.55 -4.34 6.32
C ASP A 72 7.96 -3.09 5.70
N GLU A 73 7.67 -3.19 4.40
CA GLU A 73 6.94 -2.16 3.68
C GLU A 73 5.50 -2.10 4.21
N PRO A 74 5.04 -0.96 4.75
CA PRO A 74 3.67 -0.82 5.25
C PRO A 74 2.72 -0.67 4.07
N TYR A 75 1.87 -1.65 3.78
CA TYR A 75 0.92 -1.58 2.66
C TYR A 75 -0.45 -1.06 3.10
N TYR A 76 -1.11 -1.76 4.04
CA TYR A 76 -2.48 -1.45 4.46
C TYR A 76 -2.53 -1.04 5.93
N PRO A 77 -3.01 0.16 6.28
CA PRO A 77 -3.16 0.54 7.69
C PRO A 77 -4.19 -0.35 8.39
N VAL A 78 -3.93 -0.70 9.64
CA VAL A 78 -4.90 -1.42 10.47
C VAL A 78 -5.80 -0.41 11.18
N ASN A 79 -7.01 -0.24 10.66
CA ASN A 79 -7.99 0.72 11.18
C ASN A 79 -8.79 0.11 12.34
N ASN A 80 -8.20 0.12 13.53
CA ASN A 80 -8.85 -0.28 14.79
C ASN A 80 -8.76 0.87 15.81
N ASP A 81 -9.48 0.75 16.93
CA ASP A 81 -9.52 1.81 17.94
C ASP A 81 -8.13 2.15 18.48
N ARG A 82 -7.29 1.15 18.77
CA ARG A 82 -5.92 1.38 19.26
C ARG A 82 -5.12 2.26 18.29
N ASN A 83 -5.06 1.89 17.00
CA ASN A 83 -4.30 2.63 16.00
C ASN A 83 -4.91 4.01 15.72
N ASN A 84 -6.23 4.13 15.74
CA ASN A 84 -6.89 5.44 15.59
C ASN A 84 -6.52 6.40 16.73
N HIS A 85 -6.47 5.93 17.97
CA HIS A 85 -6.03 6.74 19.11
C HIS A 85 -4.54 7.07 19.05
N LEU A 86 -3.70 6.09 18.66
CA LEU A 86 -2.27 6.30 18.48
C LEU A 86 -1.99 7.32 17.38
N TYR A 87 -2.66 7.20 16.23
CA TYR A 87 -2.52 8.14 15.12
C TYR A 87 -2.95 9.54 15.52
N LYS A 88 -4.09 9.70 16.22
CA LYS A 88 -4.50 11.02 16.75
C LYS A 88 -3.44 11.63 17.67
N SER A 89 -2.75 10.81 18.45
CA SER A 89 -1.67 11.29 19.32
C SER A 89 -0.44 11.72 18.52
N TYR A 90 -0.07 10.98 17.47
CA TYR A 90 0.98 11.42 16.53
C TYR A 90 0.58 12.66 15.74
N LYS A 91 -0.70 12.80 15.36
CA LYS A 91 -1.19 13.96 14.63
C LYS A 91 -1.02 15.25 15.44
N LYS A 92 -1.32 15.21 16.75
CA LYS A 92 -1.05 16.35 17.66
C LYS A 92 0.42 16.75 17.65
N LEU A 93 1.33 15.78 17.73
CA LEU A 93 2.78 16.05 17.66
C LEU A 93 3.21 16.60 16.30
N ALA A 94 2.58 16.14 15.22
CA ALA A 94 2.81 16.64 13.88
C ALA A 94 2.33 18.09 13.72
N ASP A 95 1.20 18.45 14.33
CA ASP A 95 0.65 19.81 14.33
C ASP A 95 1.54 20.82 15.06
N GLU A 96 2.37 20.35 15.99
CA GLU A 96 3.38 21.17 16.67
C GLU A 96 4.64 21.44 15.80
N GLN A 97 4.81 20.73 14.67
CA GLN A 97 5.95 20.91 13.76
C GLN A 97 5.63 21.98 12.70
N GLY A 98 5.72 23.26 13.08
CA GLY A 98 5.27 24.40 12.25
C GLY A 98 5.92 24.55 10.87
N ASN A 99 6.96 23.79 10.56
CA ASN A 99 7.74 23.83 9.33
C ASN A 99 7.84 22.46 8.65
N VAL A 100 7.00 21.50 9.04
CA VAL A 100 6.95 20.15 8.44
C VAL A 100 5.51 19.79 8.08
N ILE A 101 5.29 19.42 6.82
CA ILE A 101 4.00 18.93 6.34
C ILE A 101 4.04 17.40 6.25
N PHE A 102 3.15 16.74 6.99
CA PHE A 102 2.96 15.29 6.90
C PHE A 102 1.86 14.99 5.90
N GLY A 103 2.19 14.26 4.82
CA GLY A 103 1.28 14.00 3.72
C GLY A 103 1.27 12.55 3.23
N GLY A 104 0.40 12.27 2.27
CA GLY A 104 0.29 10.96 1.61
C GLY A 104 -0.27 9.86 2.50
N ARG A 105 -0.24 8.62 2.00
CA ARG A 105 -0.82 7.44 2.67
C ARG A 105 -0.18 7.14 4.03
N LEU A 106 1.14 7.36 4.15
CA LEU A 106 1.90 7.08 5.36
C LEU A 106 1.81 8.23 6.38
N GLY A 107 1.99 9.48 5.93
CA GLY A 107 1.89 10.64 6.83
C GLY A 107 0.49 10.84 7.41
N HIS A 108 -0.55 10.45 6.66
CA HIS A 108 -1.94 10.52 7.12
C HIS A 108 -2.48 9.22 7.73
N TYR A 109 -1.66 8.17 7.82
CA TYR A 109 -2.09 6.83 8.25
C TYR A 109 -3.43 6.40 7.61
N ARG A 110 -3.50 6.48 6.28
CA ARG A 110 -4.75 6.27 5.55
C ARG A 110 -4.51 5.53 4.25
N TYR A 111 -5.43 4.63 3.91
CA TYR A 111 -5.48 4.05 2.59
C TYR A 111 -6.06 5.07 1.59
N TYR A 112 -5.27 5.41 0.58
CA TYR A 112 -5.67 6.30 -0.50
C TYR A 112 -5.57 5.58 -1.84
N ASP A 113 -6.60 5.76 -2.67
CA ASP A 113 -6.45 5.54 -4.11
C ASP A 113 -5.58 6.65 -4.71
N MET A 114 -4.99 6.39 -5.89
CA MET A 114 -4.11 7.35 -6.57
C MET A 114 -4.76 8.72 -6.78
N HIS A 115 -6.02 8.77 -7.21
CA HIS A 115 -6.73 10.03 -7.44
C HIS A 115 -6.96 10.83 -6.14
N GLN A 116 -7.16 10.15 -5.01
CA GLN A 116 -7.39 10.80 -3.71
C GLN A 116 -6.11 11.47 -3.22
N VAL A 117 -4.96 10.77 -3.29
CA VAL A 117 -3.69 11.36 -2.86
C VAL A 117 -3.25 12.50 -3.77
N ILE A 118 -3.54 12.44 -5.08
CA ILE A 118 -3.34 13.57 -6.00
C ILE A 118 -4.17 14.78 -5.55
N GLY A 119 -5.47 14.58 -5.28
CA GLY A 119 -6.35 15.66 -4.81
C GLY A 119 -5.87 16.28 -3.50
N VAL A 120 -5.46 15.45 -2.53
CA VAL A 120 -4.92 15.89 -1.24
C VAL A 120 -3.62 16.68 -1.41
N ALA A 121 -2.72 16.22 -2.28
CA ALA A 121 -1.46 16.91 -2.58
C ALA A 121 -1.71 18.29 -3.23
N LEU A 122 -2.60 18.36 -4.22
CA LEU A 122 -2.95 19.64 -4.87
C LEU A 122 -3.61 20.61 -3.90
N GLN A 123 -4.46 20.13 -2.99
CA GLN A 123 -5.05 20.96 -1.95
C GLN A 123 -4.00 21.48 -0.96
N CYS A 124 -3.04 20.64 -0.57
CA CYS A 124 -1.92 21.06 0.26
C CYS A 124 -1.11 22.16 -0.43
N VAL A 125 -0.71 21.97 -1.69
CA VAL A 125 0.02 22.99 -2.46
C VAL A 125 -0.75 24.32 -2.52
N ARG A 126 -2.07 24.27 -2.75
CA ARG A 126 -2.91 25.48 -2.76
C ARG A 126 -2.94 26.19 -1.41
N ASN A 127 -2.88 25.47 -0.28
CA ASN A 127 -2.91 26.11 1.03
C ASN A 127 -1.56 26.76 1.40
N GLU A 128 -0.45 26.21 0.92
CA GLU A 128 0.90 26.59 1.35
C GLU A 128 1.59 27.58 0.40
N LEU A 129 1.23 27.58 -0.89
CA LEU A 129 1.85 28.42 -1.92
C LEU A 129 0.96 29.59 -2.38
N ASN A 130 -0.17 29.83 -1.72
CA ASN A 130 -1.05 30.96 -1.98
C ASN A 130 -0.62 32.21 -1.21
#